data_AF-A0A652NP51-F1
#
_entry.id   AF-A0A652NP51-F1
#
_cell.length_a   1.000
_cell.length_b   1.000
_cell.length_c   1.000
_cell.angle_alpha   90.00
_cell.angle_beta   90.00
_cell.angle_gamma   90.00
#
_symmetry.space_group_name_H-M   'P 1'
#
loop_
_entity.id
_entity.type
_entity.pdbx_description
1 polymer ?
#
loop_
_entity_poly.entity_id
_entity_poly.type
_entity_poly.pdbx_seq_one_letter_code
_entity_poly.pdbx_strand_id
1 'polypeptide(L)'
;MCHEPVRSYQYRFHPPESSGFERCIGFAWCSGCRIYSGNMVYVPRKRVLVDALASLPADDRDQLLRKEAALVDYLDSRGIGQH
;
A
#
# COMPACT_ATOMS: atom_id res chain seq x y z
N MET A 1 12.86 -17.79 -12.35
CA MET A 1 11.63 -17.42 -11.61
C MET A 1 12.09 -16.92 -10.23
N CYS A 2 11.61 -15.76 -9.74
CA CYS A 2 11.91 -15.32 -8.36
C CYS A 2 11.21 -16.31 -7.41
N HIS A 3 11.93 -16.87 -6.44
CA HIS A 3 11.38 -17.76 -5.39
C HIS A 3 11.01 -16.99 -4.11
N GLU A 4 11.23 -15.68 -4.11
CA GLU A 4 10.85 -14.82 -2.99
C GLU A 4 9.33 -14.63 -2.92
N PRO A 5 8.77 -14.51 -1.70
CA PRO A 5 7.34 -14.25 -1.54
C PRO A 5 6.98 -12.87 -2.10
N VAL A 6 5.85 -12.82 -2.82
CA VAL A 6 5.26 -11.55 -3.25
C VAL A 6 4.64 -10.87 -2.03
N ARG A 7 5.08 -9.64 -1.76
CA ARG A 7 4.52 -8.79 -0.72
C ARG A 7 3.33 -8.02 -1.27
N SER A 8 2.38 -7.67 -0.40
CA SER A 8 1.22 -6.86 -0.79
C SER A 8 0.81 -5.85 0.28
N TYR A 9 0.28 -4.71 -0.14
CA TYR A 9 -0.20 -3.67 0.77
C TYR A 9 -1.44 -2.99 0.20
N GLN A 10 -2.41 -2.68 1.05
CA GLN A 10 -3.64 -2.00 0.66
C GLN A 10 -3.91 -0.84 1.61
N TYR A 11 -4.35 0.30 1.08
CA TYR A 11 -4.75 1.44 1.89
C TYR A 11 -5.95 2.18 1.31
N ARG A 12 -6.66 2.89 2.21
CA ARG A 12 -7.78 3.76 1.86
C ARG A 12 -7.24 5.06 1.29
N PHE A 13 -7.64 5.39 0.06
CA PHE A 13 -7.29 6.67 -0.59
C PHE A 13 -8.35 7.75 -0.33
N HIS A 14 -9.62 7.34 -0.19
CA HIS A 14 -10.73 8.24 0.07
C HIS A 14 -11.11 8.25 1.56
N PRO A 15 -11.62 9.37 2.10
CA PRO A 15 -12.10 9.45 3.47
C PRO A 15 -13.35 8.57 3.68
N PRO A 16 -13.66 8.17 4.94
CA PRO A 16 -14.79 7.30 5.26
C PRO A 16 -16.13 7.77 4.72
N GLU A 17 -16.36 9.07 4.61
CA GLU A 17 -17.63 9.66 4.19
C GLU A 17 -17.80 9.64 2.66
N SER A 18 -16.73 9.37 1.91
CA SER A 18 -16.75 9.37 0.46
C SER A 18 -17.53 8.18 -0.12
N SER A 19 -18.26 8.42 -1.21
CA SER A 19 -18.82 7.35 -2.06
C SER A 19 -17.73 6.46 -2.68
N GLY A 20 -16.51 6.97 -2.79
CA GLY A 20 -15.34 6.23 -3.25
C GLY A 20 -14.62 5.43 -2.16
N PHE A 21 -15.11 5.39 -0.91
CA PHE A 21 -14.37 4.78 0.22
C PHE A 21 -13.95 3.32 -0.01
N GLU A 22 -14.73 2.56 -0.77
CA GLU A 22 -14.43 1.16 -1.07
C GLU A 22 -13.41 0.99 -2.21
N ARG A 23 -13.12 2.08 -2.97
CA ARG A 23 -12.07 2.14 -3.99
C ARG A 23 -10.74 2.45 -3.31
N CYS A 24 -10.00 1.38 -3.03
CA CYS A 24 -8.72 1.44 -2.36
C CYS A 24 -7.58 1.29 -3.37
N ILE A 25 -6.37 1.57 -2.94
CA ILE A 25 -5.17 1.27 -3.72
C ILE A 25 -4.54 -0.01 -3.16
N GLY A 26 -4.20 -0.94 -4.05
CA GLY A 26 -3.47 -2.15 -3.75
C GLY A 26 -2.13 -2.16 -4.47
N PHE A 27 -1.09 -2.57 -3.75
CA PHE A 27 0.25 -2.80 -4.27
C PHE A 27 0.65 -4.25 -4.10
N ALA A 28 1.42 -4.77 -5.05
CA ALA A 28 2.13 -6.04 -4.95
C ALA A 28 3.56 -5.90 -5.48
N TRP A 29 4.54 -6.53 -4.83
CA TRP A 29 5.96 -6.45 -5.23
C TRP A 29 6.79 -7.69 -4.86
N CYS A 30 7.86 -7.99 -5.62
CA CYS A 30 8.91 -8.97 -5.25
C CYS A 30 10.19 -8.18 -4.92
N SER A 31 10.66 -8.24 -3.68
CA SER A 31 11.85 -7.50 -3.20
C SER A 31 13.09 -7.86 -4.03
N GLY A 32 13.32 -9.15 -4.28
CA GLY A 32 14.47 -9.65 -5.04
C GLY A 32 14.45 -9.26 -6.53
N CYS A 33 13.27 -9.20 -7.15
CA CYS A 33 13.15 -8.74 -8.54
C CYS A 33 13.13 -7.21 -8.67
N ARG A 34 12.87 -6.48 -7.57
CA ARG A 34 12.62 -5.03 -7.58
C ARG A 34 11.55 -4.60 -8.59
N ILE A 35 10.52 -5.43 -8.73
CA ILE A 35 9.34 -5.15 -9.55
C ILE A 35 8.14 -4.92 -8.65
N TYR A 36 7.30 -3.96 -9.01
CA TYR A 36 6.05 -3.67 -8.32
C TYR A 36 4.91 -3.44 -9.31
N SER A 37 3.69 -3.60 -8.82
CA SER A 37 2.46 -3.24 -9.52
C SER A 37 1.49 -2.59 -8.53
N GLY A 38 0.84 -1.51 -8.98
CA GLY A 38 -0.20 -0.80 -8.24
C GLY A 38 -1.50 -0.80 -9.04
N ASN A 39 -2.62 -1.02 -8.37
CA ASN A 39 -3.94 -0.95 -8.99
C ASN A 39 -5.01 -0.52 -8.00
N MET A 40 -6.13 -0.04 -8.54
CA MET A 40 -7.32 0.18 -7.73
C MET A 40 -7.97 -1.17 -7.39
N VAL A 41 -8.32 -1.36 -6.12
CA VAL A 41 -8.95 -2.58 -5.59
C VAL A 41 -10.23 -2.23 -4.83
N TYR A 42 -11.20 -3.14 -4.87
CA TYR A 42 -12.40 -3.03 -4.05
C TYR A 42 -12.14 -3.64 -2.66
N VAL A 43 -12.33 -2.85 -1.61
CA VAL A 43 -12.27 -3.32 -0.22
C VAL A 43 -13.56 -2.90 0.49
N PRO A 44 -14.37 -3.85 0.99
CA PRO A 44 -15.62 -3.54 1.67
C PRO A 44 -15.42 -2.55 2.82
N ARG A 45 -16.36 -1.62 3.02
CA ARG A 45 -16.29 -0.59 4.07
C ARG A 45 -16.00 -1.15 5.47
N LYS A 46 -16.55 -2.32 5.79
CA LYS A 46 -16.40 -2.97 7.11
C LYS A 46 -15.02 -3.62 7.33
N ARG A 47 -14.22 -3.80 6.27
CA ARG A 47 -12.89 -4.41 6.38
C ARG A 47 -11.89 -3.36 6.86
N VAL A 48 -11.32 -3.62 8.03
CA VAL A 48 -10.20 -2.86 8.59
C VAL A 48 -8.94 -3.19 7.79
N LEU A 49 -8.21 -2.15 7.40
CA LEU A 49 -6.90 -2.26 6.77
C LEU A 49 -5.84 -1.77 7.76
N VAL A 50 -4.70 -2.45 7.81
CA VAL A 50 -3.56 -2.03 8.62
C VAL A 50 -2.93 -0.78 7.98
N ASP A 51 -2.86 0.31 8.72
CA ASP A 51 -2.20 1.54 8.27
C ASP A 51 -0.71 1.51 8.61
N ALA A 52 0.08 0.94 7.71
CA ALA A 52 1.54 0.93 7.76
C ALA A 52 2.20 2.32 7.78
N LEU A 53 1.45 3.36 7.41
CA LEU A 53 1.93 4.74 7.33
C LEU A 53 1.48 5.57 8.54
N ALA A 54 0.74 4.99 9.49
CA ALA A 54 0.16 5.71 10.63
C ALA A 54 1.20 6.37 11.55
N SER A 55 2.45 5.90 11.54
CA SER A 55 3.54 6.50 12.31
C SER A 55 4.21 7.70 11.62
N LEU A 56 3.89 7.97 10.36
CA LEU A 56 4.46 9.09 9.61
C LEU A 56 3.70 10.39 9.90
N PRO A 57 4.41 11.54 9.93
CA PRO A 57 3.78 12.84 9.82
C PRO A 57 2.88 12.93 8.57
N ALA A 58 1.81 13.73 8.64
CA ALA A 58 0.84 13.84 7.55
C ALA A 58 1.47 14.29 6.22
N ASP A 59 2.38 15.26 6.27
CA ASP A 59 3.08 15.76 5.07
C ASP A 59 3.98 14.70 4.43
N ASP A 60 4.71 13.93 5.25
CA ASP A 60 5.58 12.85 4.79
C ASP A 60 4.75 11.72 4.16
N ARG A 61 3.63 11.37 4.79
CA ARG A 61 2.67 10.40 4.27
C ARG A 61 2.13 10.84 2.92
N ASP A 62 1.66 12.08 2.80
CA ASP A 62 1.10 12.60 1.55
C ASP A 62 2.14 12.66 0.43
N GLN A 63 3.38 13.02 0.77
CA GLN A 63 4.48 13.01 -0.20
C GLN A 63 4.81 11.59 -0.66
N LEU A 64 4.83 10.62 0.27
CA LEU A 64 5.10 9.21 -0.03
C LEU A 64 4.01 8.59 -0.90
N LEU A 65 2.73 8.87 -0.61
CA LEU A 65 1.58 8.38 -1.37
C LEU A 65 1.54 8.89 -2.82
N ARG A 66 2.19 10.02 -3.13
CA ARG A 66 2.30 10.56 -4.49
C ARG A 66 3.37 9.87 -5.34
N LYS A 67 4.21 9.02 -4.75
CA LYS A 67 5.36 8.38 -5.42
C LYS A 67 5.34 6.87 -5.16
N GLU A 68 4.67 6.12 -6.03
CA GLU A 68 4.47 4.67 -5.85
C GLU A 68 5.77 3.90 -5.59
N ALA A 69 6.83 4.17 -6.37
CA ALA A 69 8.12 3.52 -6.19
C ALA A 69 8.71 3.80 -4.79
N ALA A 70 8.67 5.06 -4.34
CA ALA A 70 9.18 5.44 -3.01
C ALA A 70 8.35 4.80 -1.87
N LEU A 71 7.03 4.68 -2.06
CA LEU A 71 6.16 4.00 -1.12
C LEU A 71 6.50 2.50 -1.03
N VAL A 72 6.69 1.83 -2.18
CA VAL A 72 7.09 0.42 -2.20
C VAL A 72 8.45 0.24 -1.52
N ASP A 73 9.44 1.09 -1.82
CA ASP A 73 10.76 1.03 -1.17
C ASP A 73 10.66 1.23 0.36
N TYR A 74 9.82 2.17 0.81
CA TYR A 74 9.56 2.37 2.23
C TYR A 74 8.95 1.13 2.90
N LEU A 75 7.91 0.55 2.29
CA LEU A 75 7.24 -0.64 2.81
C LEU A 75 8.18 -1.86 2.83
N ASP A 76 8.99 -2.01 1.79
CA ASP A 76 9.95 -3.10 1.64
C ASP A 76 11.04 -3.05 2.71
N SER A 77 11.63 -1.86 2.93
CA SER A 77 12.67 -1.63 3.95
C SER A 77 12.18 -1.90 5.38
N ARG A 78 10.86 -1.80 5.62
CA ARG A 78 10.20 -2.07 6.90
C ARG A 78 9.74 -3.53 7.03
N GLY A 79 9.94 -4.35 6.00
CA GLY A 79 9.49 -5.74 5.99
C GLY A 79 7.96 -5.89 5.93
N ILE A 80 7.23 -4.84 5.55
CA ILE A 80 5.76 -4.80 5.50
C ILE A 80 5.27 -5.59 4.27
N GLY A 81 4.02 -6.06 4.32
CA GLY A 81 3.34 -6.72 3.22
C GLY A 81 3.48 -8.24 3.17
N GLN A 82 3.93 -8.85 4.26
CA GLN A 82 3.87 -10.30 4.48
C GLN A 82 2.51 -10.62 5.14
N HIS A 83 1.66 -11.38 4.44
CA HIS A 83 0.50 -12.04 5.02
C HIS A 83 0.69 -13.54 4.94
#